data_AF-A0A521Y1Y9-F1
#
_entry.id   AF-A0A521Y1Y9-F1
#
_cell.length_a   1.000
_cell.length_b   1.000
_cell.length_c   1.000
_cell.angle_alpha   90.00
_cell.angle_beta   90.00
_cell.angle_gamma   90.00
#
_symmetry.space_group_name_H-M   'P 1'
#
loop_
_entity.id
_entity.type
_entity.pdbx_description
1 polymer ?
#
loop_
_entity_poly.entity_id
_entity_poly.type
_entity_poly.pdbx_seq_one_letter_code
_entity_poly.pdbx_strand_id
1 'polypeptide(L)'
;MKYERGVKITMERNKDYHVKGRPYLDGLDIYLMPQEASRDSALQAGQLQIAGLSAGSSESLKKAIGDKANYYRRSSLGFSVLNYNTSKAPWNDERVRRAVNLAIIREDAIKVVAKGEAVIGGYLLPGGDWALPEADIRKIPGYEPQGPNAVAEAKKMMDAAGVKEGLNVTLLVRQAFYEDICLFTGDQLQKAFGWKVKQDPAETAAAYDRVNKRDFDLLPWVHGVALDDPDAIWAEFYIKGAPRNYSELSTPEIEAAYLKQSVELDTAKRKELVKDLQKVSLPALGKTMYYWSMGQTAAYKQVQGFVAHVLPYNDKKFDTLWLA
;
A
#
# COMPACT_ATOMS: atom_id res chain seq x y z
N MET A 1 -13.72 29.79 -1.14
CA MET A 1 -13.52 28.60 -0.28
C MET A 1 -13.69 29.04 1.17
N LYS A 2 -14.46 28.28 1.95
CA LYS A 2 -14.63 28.49 3.39
C LYS A 2 -14.23 27.21 4.13
N TYR A 3 -13.37 27.34 5.15
CA TYR A 3 -12.97 26.22 5.98
C TYR A 3 -13.55 26.40 7.39
N GLU A 4 -14.36 25.44 7.81
CA GLU A 4 -14.84 25.32 9.18
C GLU A 4 -14.03 24.22 9.87
N ARG A 5 -13.18 24.64 10.82
CA ARG A 5 -12.12 23.79 11.36
C ARG A 5 -12.68 22.50 11.94
N GLY A 6 -12.22 21.37 11.40
CA GLY A 6 -12.63 20.03 11.82
C GLY A 6 -14.06 19.64 11.42
N VAL A 7 -14.80 20.47 10.68
CA VAL A 7 -16.20 20.23 10.31
C VAL A 7 -16.35 20.05 8.81
N LYS A 8 -16.08 21.09 8.02
CA LYS A 8 -16.27 21.05 6.57
C LYS A 8 -15.42 22.05 5.80
N ILE A 9 -15.20 21.76 4.53
CA ILE A 9 -14.66 22.67 3.53
C ILE A 9 -15.74 22.93 2.48
N THR A 10 -16.15 24.18 2.32
CA THR A 10 -17.07 24.61 1.26
C THR A 10 -16.29 25.25 0.13
N MET A 11 -16.51 24.75 -1.07
CA MET A 11 -15.90 25.22 -2.31
C MET A 11 -17.00 25.74 -3.24
N GLU A 12 -16.67 26.77 -4.00
CA GLU A 12 -17.55 27.36 -5.01
C GLU A 12 -16.91 27.20 -6.38
N ARG A 13 -17.73 27.18 -7.43
CA ARG A 13 -17.28 27.14 -8.82
C ARG A 13 -16.28 28.27 -9.09
N ASN A 14 -15.10 27.91 -9.60
CA ASN A 14 -14.21 28.89 -10.21
C ASN A 14 -14.74 29.25 -11.60
N LYS A 15 -15.26 30.48 -11.77
CA LYS A 15 -15.80 30.97 -13.04
C LYS A 15 -14.73 31.15 -14.12
N ASP A 16 -13.48 31.33 -13.71
CA ASP A 16 -12.32 31.53 -14.58
C ASP A 16 -11.54 30.22 -14.81
N TYR A 17 -12.19 29.07 -14.62
CA TYR A 17 -11.54 27.78 -14.84
C TYR A 17 -11.17 27.61 -16.32
N HIS A 18 -9.93 27.15 -16.55
CA HIS A 18 -9.32 27.09 -17.88
C HIS A 18 -10.09 26.19 -18.88
N VAL A 19 -10.86 25.22 -18.40
CA VAL A 19 -11.74 24.40 -19.26
C VAL A 19 -13.11 25.05 -19.32
N LYS A 20 -13.43 25.65 -20.49
CA LYS A 20 -14.73 26.29 -20.74
C LYS A 20 -15.89 25.35 -20.43
N GLY A 21 -16.89 25.86 -19.72
CA GLY A 21 -18.09 25.09 -19.33
C GLY A 21 -17.91 24.17 -18.13
N ARG A 22 -16.74 24.18 -17.47
CA ARG A 22 -16.46 23.41 -16.24
C ARG A 22 -15.99 24.29 -15.09
N PRO A 23 -16.08 23.82 -13.83
CA PRO A 23 -16.79 22.61 -13.39
C PRO A 23 -18.32 22.76 -13.57
N TYR A 24 -19.06 21.66 -13.72
CA TYR A 24 -20.52 21.73 -13.94
C TYR A 24 -21.33 22.07 -12.68
N LEU A 25 -20.80 21.74 -11.50
CA LEU A 25 -21.43 22.04 -10.21
C LEU A 25 -21.19 23.49 -9.79
N ASP A 26 -22.14 24.07 -9.06
CA ASP A 26 -22.00 25.42 -8.48
C ASP A 26 -21.06 25.46 -7.27
N GLY A 27 -20.88 24.32 -6.60
CA GLY A 27 -20.01 24.18 -5.44
C GLY A 27 -19.97 22.76 -4.91
N LEU A 28 -19.15 22.56 -3.89
CA LEU A 28 -18.95 21.29 -3.19
C LEU A 28 -18.83 21.55 -1.69
N ASP A 29 -19.46 20.70 -0.88
CA ASP A 29 -19.20 20.60 0.55
C ASP A 29 -18.46 19.30 0.84
N ILE A 30 -17.28 19.41 1.46
CA ILE A 30 -16.45 18.28 1.90
C ILE A 30 -16.50 18.21 3.41
N TYR A 31 -17.19 17.21 3.95
CA TYR A 31 -17.32 17.00 5.39
C TYR A 31 -16.13 16.22 5.96
N LEU A 32 -15.60 16.68 7.10
CA LEU A 32 -14.50 16.06 7.82
C LEU A 32 -15.07 15.12 8.89
N MET A 33 -15.33 13.86 8.52
CA MET A 33 -15.99 12.87 9.38
C MET A 33 -15.03 11.71 9.71
N PRO A 34 -14.23 11.83 10.79
CA PRO A 34 -13.24 10.81 11.13
C PRO A 34 -13.88 9.51 11.64
N GLN A 35 -15.06 9.59 12.27
CA GLN A 35 -15.79 8.40 12.71
C GLN A 35 -16.55 7.75 11.55
N GLU A 36 -16.23 6.49 11.25
CA GLU A 36 -16.86 5.71 10.18
C GLU A 36 -18.38 5.65 10.34
N ALA A 37 -18.88 5.31 11.54
CA ALA A 37 -20.32 5.18 11.80
C ALA A 37 -21.12 6.47 11.51
N SER A 38 -20.54 7.64 11.79
CA SER A 38 -21.17 8.93 11.48
C SER A 38 -21.22 9.18 9.98
N ARG A 39 -20.12 8.90 9.27
CA ARG A 39 -20.03 9.03 7.81
C ARG A 39 -21.02 8.09 7.11
N ASP A 40 -21.09 6.85 7.56
CA ASP A 40 -21.96 5.80 7.03
C ASP A 40 -23.44 6.17 7.23
N SER A 41 -23.79 6.68 8.41
CA SER A 41 -25.15 7.16 8.71
C SER A 41 -25.54 8.37 7.84
N ALA A 42 -24.62 9.33 7.66
CA ALA A 42 -24.85 10.49 6.82
C ALA A 42 -25.00 10.13 5.33
N LEU A 43 -24.20 9.17 4.85
CA LEU A 43 -24.37 8.60 3.52
C LEU A 43 -25.74 7.93 3.38
N GLN A 44 -26.13 7.06 4.30
CA GLN A 44 -27.42 6.36 4.27
C GLN A 44 -28.62 7.33 4.32
N ALA A 45 -28.49 8.42 5.07
CA ALA A 45 -29.49 9.50 5.14
C ALA A 45 -29.53 10.41 3.89
N GLY A 46 -28.63 10.21 2.93
CA GLY A 46 -28.52 11.05 1.72
C GLY A 46 -27.89 12.42 1.95
N GLN A 47 -27.32 12.67 3.13
CA GLN A 47 -26.59 13.90 3.46
C GLN A 47 -25.23 13.96 2.75
N LEU A 48 -24.63 12.81 2.50
CA LEU A 48 -23.45 12.66 1.63
C LEU A 48 -23.87 11.98 0.33
N GLN A 49 -23.39 12.48 -0.81
CA GLN A 49 -23.64 11.85 -2.10
C GLN A 49 -22.49 10.94 -2.54
N ILE A 50 -21.29 11.14 -1.99
CA ILE A 50 -20.11 10.30 -2.22
C ILE A 50 -19.43 10.07 -0.87
N ALA A 51 -19.10 8.82 -0.54
CA ALA A 51 -18.32 8.50 0.65
C ALA A 51 -17.47 7.24 0.46
N GLY A 52 -16.33 7.21 1.16
CA GLY A 52 -15.55 5.99 1.33
C GLY A 52 -16.28 5.01 2.26
N LEU A 53 -16.26 3.73 1.92
CA LEU A 53 -16.81 2.64 2.73
C LEU A 53 -15.66 1.85 3.35
N SER A 54 -15.84 1.33 4.56
CA SER A 54 -14.95 0.32 5.11
C SER A 54 -15.45 -1.08 4.76
N ALA A 55 -14.58 -2.11 4.87
CA ALA A 55 -14.99 -3.50 4.66
C ALA A 55 -16.09 -3.92 5.64
N GLY A 56 -16.03 -3.41 6.88
CA GLY A 56 -17.00 -3.72 7.92
C GLY A 56 -18.40 -3.16 7.67
N SER A 57 -18.53 -2.02 6.99
CA SER A 57 -19.83 -1.39 6.71
C SER A 57 -20.29 -1.48 5.26
N SER A 58 -19.42 -1.87 4.32
CA SER A 58 -19.73 -1.91 2.90
C SER A 58 -20.97 -2.75 2.58
N GLU A 59 -21.10 -3.96 3.13
CA GLU A 59 -22.24 -4.85 2.83
C GLU A 59 -23.56 -4.31 3.39
N SER A 60 -23.55 -3.82 4.64
CA SER A 60 -24.75 -3.28 5.26
C SER A 60 -25.22 -1.99 4.57
N LEU A 61 -24.29 -1.12 4.18
CA LEU A 61 -24.61 0.10 3.41
C LEU A 61 -25.09 -0.21 2.01
N LYS A 62 -24.49 -1.19 1.31
CA LYS A 62 -24.99 -1.67 0.02
C LYS A 62 -26.42 -2.17 0.12
N LYS A 63 -26.75 -2.91 1.18
CA LYS A 63 -28.12 -3.38 1.45
C LYS A 63 -29.08 -2.24 1.79
N ALA A 64 -28.63 -1.25 2.57
CA ALA A 64 -29.47 -0.14 3.02
C ALA A 64 -29.75 0.90 1.92
N ILE A 65 -28.74 1.23 1.11
CA ILE A 65 -28.84 2.21 0.03
C ILE A 65 -29.37 1.54 -1.25
N GLY A 66 -29.02 0.27 -1.48
CA GLY A 66 -29.46 -0.51 -2.62
C GLY A 66 -29.00 0.09 -3.95
N ASP A 67 -29.88 0.01 -4.94
CA ASP A 67 -29.61 0.48 -6.31
C ASP A 67 -29.61 2.01 -6.46
N LYS A 68 -29.73 2.78 -5.37
CA LYS A 68 -29.63 4.24 -5.40
C LYS A 68 -28.20 4.74 -5.57
N ALA A 69 -27.20 3.88 -5.39
CA ALA A 69 -25.79 4.21 -5.52
C ALA A 69 -25.03 3.21 -6.41
N ASN A 70 -23.92 3.68 -6.97
CA ASN A 70 -22.89 2.86 -7.56
C ASN A 70 -21.81 2.58 -6.49
N TYR A 71 -21.30 1.36 -6.47
CA TYR A 71 -20.28 0.93 -5.50
C TYR A 71 -19.01 0.52 -6.24
N TYR A 72 -17.90 1.14 -5.85
CA TYR A 72 -16.59 0.92 -6.44
C TYR A 72 -15.71 0.24 -5.41
N ARG A 73 -15.06 -0.86 -5.79
CA ARG A 73 -13.98 -1.49 -5.03
C ARG A 73 -12.78 -1.61 -5.94
N ARG A 74 -11.66 -1.00 -5.56
CA ARG A 74 -10.45 -0.96 -6.40
C ARG A 74 -9.20 -1.05 -5.56
N SER A 75 -8.15 -1.65 -6.13
CA SER A 75 -6.82 -1.53 -5.56
C SER A 75 -6.39 -0.07 -5.65
N SER A 76 -5.90 0.46 -4.54
CA SER A 76 -5.23 1.75 -4.55
C SER A 76 -3.81 1.54 -5.02
N LEU A 77 -3.23 2.57 -5.62
CA LEU A 77 -1.80 2.58 -5.93
C LEU A 77 -0.94 2.78 -4.67
N GLY A 78 -1.29 2.09 -3.59
CA GLY A 78 -0.66 2.16 -2.29
C GLY A 78 -0.43 0.76 -1.71
N PHE A 79 0.77 0.51 -1.19
CA PHE A 79 1.13 -0.78 -0.61
C PHE A 79 1.93 -0.64 0.68
N SER A 80 1.67 -1.57 1.61
CA SER A 80 2.35 -1.66 2.90
C SER A 80 3.54 -2.61 2.80
N VAL A 81 4.67 -2.21 3.38
CA VAL A 81 5.92 -2.99 3.34
C VAL A 81 6.69 -2.94 4.65
N LEU A 82 7.56 -3.92 4.84
CA LEU A 82 8.66 -3.88 5.80
C LEU A 82 9.97 -3.61 5.05
N ASN A 83 10.64 -2.52 5.39
CA ASN A 83 12.00 -2.25 4.93
C ASN A 83 13.02 -2.78 5.93
N TYR A 84 14.19 -3.15 5.40
CA TYR A 84 15.31 -3.72 6.15
C TYR A 84 16.50 -2.76 6.09
N ASN A 85 17.17 -2.49 7.20
CA ASN A 85 18.46 -1.80 7.13
C ASN A 85 19.58 -2.77 6.78
N THR A 86 19.79 -3.03 5.49
CA THR A 86 20.78 -4.01 5.01
C THR A 86 22.24 -3.61 5.23
N SER A 87 22.51 -2.39 5.72
CA SER A 87 23.85 -2.00 6.16
C SER A 87 24.21 -2.54 7.54
N LYS A 88 23.25 -3.09 8.28
CA LYS A 88 23.43 -3.59 9.66
C LYS A 88 23.16 -5.08 9.75
N ALA A 89 23.96 -5.78 10.58
CA ALA A 89 23.63 -7.14 10.98
C ALA A 89 22.42 -7.16 11.93
N PRO A 90 21.55 -8.19 11.87
CA PRO A 90 21.60 -9.33 10.96
C PRO A 90 20.89 -9.09 9.61
N TRP A 91 20.36 -7.89 9.36
CA TRP A 91 19.53 -7.57 8.18
C TRP A 91 20.29 -7.56 6.85
N ASN A 92 21.61 -7.46 6.89
CA ASN A 92 22.49 -7.62 5.73
C ASN A 92 22.47 -9.04 5.15
N ASP A 93 22.13 -10.06 5.96
CA ASP A 93 22.01 -11.46 5.52
C ASP A 93 20.66 -11.73 4.84
N GLU A 94 20.70 -12.22 3.61
CA GLU A 94 19.51 -12.56 2.84
C GLU A 94 18.67 -13.66 3.50
N ARG A 95 19.31 -14.63 4.15
CA ARG A 95 18.62 -15.74 4.83
C ARG A 95 17.75 -15.22 5.97
N VAL A 96 18.23 -14.21 6.68
CA VAL A 96 17.50 -13.55 7.77
C VAL A 96 16.31 -12.78 7.22
N ARG A 97 16.47 -12.04 6.11
CA ARG A 97 15.36 -11.33 5.46
C ARG A 97 14.30 -12.30 4.91
N ARG A 98 14.73 -13.42 4.31
CA ARG A 98 13.83 -14.49 3.84
C ARG A 98 13.05 -15.10 4.99
N ALA A 99 13.71 -15.40 6.11
CA ALA A 99 13.06 -15.91 7.30
C ALA A 99 12.04 -14.93 7.87
N VAL A 100 12.38 -13.63 8.02
CA VAL A 100 11.41 -12.60 8.43
C VAL A 100 10.22 -12.57 7.47
N ASN A 101 10.48 -12.56 6.17
CA ASN A 101 9.44 -12.50 5.15
C ASN A 101 8.45 -13.68 5.21
N LEU A 102 8.93 -14.89 5.55
CA LEU A 102 8.09 -16.08 5.74
C LEU A 102 7.34 -16.06 7.08
N ALA A 103 7.88 -15.40 8.10
CA ALA A 103 7.25 -15.24 9.40
C ALA A 103 6.12 -14.21 9.42
N ILE A 104 6.07 -13.30 8.44
CA ILE A 104 4.98 -12.35 8.27
C ILE A 104 3.83 -13.01 7.51
N ILE A 105 2.74 -13.35 8.22
CA ILE A 105 1.54 -13.92 7.62
C ILE A 105 0.70 -12.79 6.97
N ARG A 106 0.76 -12.68 5.65
CA ARG A 106 0.12 -11.59 4.90
C ARG A 106 -1.39 -11.57 5.05
N GLU A 107 -2.01 -12.76 5.06
CA GLU A 107 -3.44 -12.93 5.25
C GLU A 107 -3.91 -12.40 6.62
N ASP A 108 -3.12 -12.60 7.67
CA ASP A 108 -3.40 -12.05 9.00
C ASP A 108 -3.21 -10.53 9.03
N ALA A 109 -2.20 -10.00 8.32
CA ALA A 109 -2.02 -8.55 8.18
C ALA A 109 -3.23 -7.89 7.48
N ILE A 110 -3.75 -8.53 6.43
CA ILE A 110 -4.95 -8.06 5.72
C ILE A 110 -6.16 -8.10 6.65
N LYS A 111 -6.33 -9.18 7.40
CA LYS A 111 -7.48 -9.36 8.29
C LYS A 111 -7.46 -8.40 9.48
N VAL A 112 -6.32 -8.27 10.16
CA VAL A 112 -6.21 -7.57 11.45
C VAL A 112 -5.89 -6.09 11.25
N VAL A 113 -4.95 -5.76 10.36
CA VAL A 113 -4.50 -4.37 10.15
C VAL A 113 -5.34 -3.69 9.08
N ALA A 114 -5.47 -4.30 7.90
CA ALA A 114 -6.26 -3.72 6.81
C ALA A 114 -7.77 -3.99 6.95
N LYS A 115 -8.21 -4.77 7.95
CA LYS A 115 -9.62 -5.10 8.20
C LYS A 115 -10.35 -5.70 6.98
N GLY A 116 -9.63 -6.43 6.13
CA GLY A 116 -10.14 -7.00 4.88
C GLY A 116 -10.08 -6.05 3.67
N GLU A 117 -9.60 -4.82 3.84
CA GLU A 117 -9.44 -3.80 2.78
C GLU A 117 -8.07 -3.83 2.13
N ALA A 118 -7.61 -5.02 1.80
CA ALA A 118 -6.34 -5.19 1.11
C ALA A 118 -6.32 -6.49 0.32
N VAL A 119 -5.40 -6.58 -0.62
CA VAL A 119 -5.15 -7.76 -1.46
C VAL A 119 -3.67 -8.08 -1.50
N ILE A 120 -3.35 -9.34 -1.79
CA ILE A 120 -1.96 -9.78 -1.95
C ILE A 120 -1.46 -9.35 -3.32
N GLY A 121 -0.19 -8.93 -3.37
CA GLY A 121 0.44 -8.46 -4.61
C GLY A 121 1.95 -8.48 -4.54
N GLY A 122 2.57 -8.37 -5.72
CA GLY A 122 4.00 -8.13 -5.89
C GLY A 122 4.32 -6.63 -5.83
N TYR A 123 5.30 -6.19 -6.61
CA TYR A 123 5.71 -4.78 -6.65
C TYR A 123 4.85 -3.91 -7.58
N LEU A 124 4.00 -4.53 -8.41
CA LEU A 124 3.08 -3.85 -9.31
C LEU A 124 1.63 -3.97 -8.82
N LEU A 125 0.78 -3.04 -9.27
CA LEU A 125 -0.61 -2.93 -8.84
C LEU A 125 -1.40 -4.21 -9.15
N PRO A 126 -1.96 -4.93 -8.16
CA PRO A 126 -2.77 -6.11 -8.41
C PRO A 126 -3.95 -5.82 -9.34
N GLY A 127 -4.06 -6.61 -10.42
CA GLY A 127 -5.06 -6.41 -11.48
C GLY A 127 -4.72 -5.31 -12.49
N GLY A 128 -3.58 -4.63 -12.35
CA GLY A 128 -3.05 -3.68 -13.33
C GLY A 128 -2.45 -4.36 -14.57
N ASP A 129 -2.19 -3.57 -15.61
CA ASP A 129 -1.78 -4.04 -16.94
C ASP A 129 -0.46 -4.80 -16.98
N TRP A 130 0.39 -4.56 -15.98
CA TRP A 130 1.76 -5.04 -15.88
C TRP A 130 1.94 -6.12 -14.80
N ALA A 131 0.93 -6.34 -13.96
CA ALA A 131 1.04 -7.19 -12.79
C ALA A 131 0.95 -8.68 -13.12
N LEU A 132 1.69 -9.48 -12.35
CA LEU A 132 1.46 -10.92 -12.32
C LEU A 132 0.14 -11.24 -11.60
N PRO A 133 -0.61 -12.26 -12.04
CA PRO A 133 -1.71 -12.80 -11.26
C PRO A 133 -1.24 -13.28 -9.87
N GLU A 134 -2.07 -13.16 -8.84
CA GLU A 134 -1.74 -13.61 -7.48
C GLU A 134 -1.28 -15.08 -7.46
N ALA A 135 -1.94 -15.94 -8.24
CA ALA A 135 -1.59 -17.36 -8.35
C ALA A 135 -0.15 -17.59 -8.86
N ASP A 136 0.40 -16.68 -9.67
CA ASP A 136 1.78 -16.76 -10.15
C ASP A 136 2.76 -16.12 -9.17
N ILE A 137 2.36 -15.03 -8.49
CA ILE A 137 3.15 -14.45 -7.40
C ILE A 137 3.39 -15.48 -6.31
N ARG A 138 2.38 -16.28 -5.94
CA ARG A 138 2.49 -17.32 -4.91
C ARG A 138 3.42 -18.49 -5.27
N LYS A 139 3.93 -18.55 -6.50
CA LYS A 139 4.93 -19.54 -6.93
C LYS A 139 6.36 -19.00 -6.84
N ILE A 140 6.51 -17.70 -6.58
CA ILE A 140 7.81 -17.04 -6.49
C ILE A 140 8.38 -17.31 -5.08
N PRO A 141 9.66 -17.70 -4.96
CA PRO A 141 10.29 -17.93 -3.66
C PRO A 141 10.12 -16.76 -2.70
N GLY A 142 9.66 -17.03 -1.49
CA GLY A 142 9.31 -16.04 -0.46
C GLY A 142 7.86 -15.53 -0.56
N TYR A 143 7.07 -15.93 -1.55
CA TYR A 143 5.68 -15.48 -1.73
C TYR A 143 4.68 -16.65 -1.69
N GLU A 144 5.16 -17.88 -1.55
CA GLU A 144 4.36 -19.04 -1.19
C GLU A 144 3.45 -18.78 0.03
N PRO A 145 2.23 -19.36 0.09
CA PRO A 145 1.31 -19.17 1.21
C PRO A 145 1.98 -19.34 2.57
N GLN A 146 1.86 -18.33 3.43
CA GLN A 146 2.45 -18.37 4.77
C GLN A 146 1.53 -19.12 5.76
N GLY A 147 2.14 -19.64 6.82
CA GLY A 147 1.45 -20.40 7.84
C GLY A 147 2.43 -21.16 8.73
N PRO A 148 1.96 -22.13 9.54
CA PRO A 148 2.80 -22.84 10.50
C PRO A 148 4.05 -23.47 9.90
N ASN A 149 3.95 -24.05 8.70
CA ASN A 149 5.09 -24.68 8.02
C ASN A 149 6.12 -23.64 7.55
N ALA A 150 5.68 -22.52 6.97
CA ALA A 150 6.56 -21.43 6.57
C ALA A 150 7.27 -20.80 7.78
N VAL A 151 6.57 -20.66 8.91
CA VAL A 151 7.16 -20.19 10.18
C VAL A 151 8.19 -21.19 10.71
N ALA A 152 7.92 -22.50 10.61
CA ALA A 152 8.89 -23.53 11.02
C ALA A 152 10.14 -23.52 10.14
N GLU A 153 10.00 -23.28 8.83
CA GLU A 153 11.11 -23.11 7.91
C GLU A 153 11.91 -21.83 8.21
N ALA A 154 11.22 -20.72 8.47
CA ALA A 154 11.83 -19.46 8.88
C ALA A 154 12.71 -19.63 10.13
N LYS A 155 12.25 -20.38 11.14
CA LYS A 155 13.04 -20.69 12.34
C LYS A 155 14.34 -21.42 11.98
N LYS A 156 14.26 -22.47 11.16
CA LYS A 156 15.45 -23.21 10.69
C LYS A 156 16.43 -22.31 9.94
N MET A 157 15.93 -21.38 9.11
CA MET A 157 16.76 -20.41 8.42
C MET A 157 17.47 -19.45 9.38
N MET A 158 16.78 -18.98 10.44
CA MET A 158 17.39 -18.15 11.48
C MET A 158 18.49 -18.89 12.24
N ASP A 159 18.24 -20.14 12.63
CA ASP A 159 19.22 -20.98 13.32
C ASP A 159 20.47 -21.22 12.45
N ALA A 160 20.27 -21.54 11.17
CA ALA A 160 21.36 -21.73 10.20
C ALA A 160 22.12 -20.43 9.88
N ALA A 161 21.47 -19.27 10.07
CA ALA A 161 22.10 -17.96 9.98
C ALA A 161 22.82 -17.55 11.28
N GLY A 162 22.69 -18.34 12.36
CA GLY A 162 23.31 -18.06 13.65
C GLY A 162 22.66 -16.90 14.41
N VAL A 163 21.42 -16.53 14.07
CA VAL A 163 20.69 -15.47 14.77
C VAL A 163 20.12 -16.03 16.07
N LYS A 164 20.51 -15.42 17.19
CA LYS A 164 20.11 -15.88 18.53
C LYS A 164 18.63 -15.66 18.79
N GLU A 165 18.04 -16.56 19.58
CA GLU A 165 16.76 -16.30 20.24
C GLU A 165 16.85 -15.03 21.12
N GLY A 166 15.75 -14.28 21.22
CA GLY A 166 15.68 -13.09 22.08
C GLY A 166 16.43 -11.86 21.56
N LEU A 167 16.74 -11.80 20.26
CA LEU A 167 17.26 -10.59 19.59
C LEU A 167 16.39 -9.37 19.93
N ASN A 168 17.02 -8.25 20.28
CA ASN A 168 16.33 -6.97 20.42
C ASN A 168 16.22 -6.32 19.05
N VAL A 169 15.01 -5.96 18.65
CA VAL A 169 14.73 -5.35 17.34
C VAL A 169 13.94 -4.07 17.55
N THR A 170 14.35 -2.99 16.89
CA THR A 170 13.63 -1.72 16.94
C THR A 170 12.85 -1.49 15.65
N LEU A 171 11.54 -1.26 15.76
CA LEU A 171 10.71 -0.80 14.64
C LEU A 171 10.61 0.72 14.70
N LEU A 172 11.12 1.42 13.70
CA LEU A 172 10.85 2.85 13.55
C LEU A 172 9.38 3.03 13.17
N VAL A 173 8.63 3.78 13.96
CA VAL A 173 7.19 4.03 13.75
C VAL A 173 6.98 5.50 13.43
N ARG A 174 6.46 5.82 12.25
CA ARG A 174 6.01 7.20 11.99
C ARG A 174 4.67 7.41 12.69
N GLN A 175 4.58 8.42 13.55
CA GLN A 175 3.36 8.80 14.25
C GLN A 175 2.34 9.38 13.27
N ALA A 176 1.49 8.52 12.73
CA ALA A 176 0.46 8.87 11.76
C ALA A 176 -0.62 7.78 11.74
N PHE A 177 -0.31 6.64 11.12
CA PHE A 177 -1.23 5.49 10.99
C PHE A 177 -0.45 4.16 10.88
N TYR A 178 0.78 4.11 11.40
CA TYR A 178 1.69 2.95 11.28
C TYR A 178 1.74 2.08 12.53
N GLU A 179 1.11 2.53 13.62
CA GLU A 179 1.14 1.91 14.93
C GLU A 179 0.64 0.46 14.87
N ASP A 180 -0.50 0.23 14.21
CA ASP A 180 -1.11 -1.10 14.09
C ASP A 180 -0.24 -2.07 13.27
N ILE A 181 0.34 -1.63 12.14
CA ILE A 181 1.21 -2.50 11.34
C ILE A 181 2.53 -2.79 12.07
N CYS A 182 3.03 -1.85 12.89
CA CYS A 182 4.20 -2.07 13.72
C CYS A 182 3.91 -3.03 14.88
N LEU A 183 2.73 -2.92 15.52
CA LEU A 183 2.29 -3.86 16.57
C LEU A 183 2.17 -5.27 15.99
N PHE A 184 1.50 -5.39 14.85
CA PHE A 184 1.37 -6.65 14.11
C PHE A 184 2.73 -7.26 13.78
N THR A 185 3.65 -6.46 13.24
CA THR A 185 5.00 -6.94 12.89
C THR A 185 5.76 -7.43 14.11
N GLY A 186 5.71 -6.68 15.23
CA GLY A 186 6.33 -7.11 16.47
C GLY A 186 5.76 -8.42 17.00
N ASP A 187 4.44 -8.59 16.97
CA ASP A 187 3.76 -9.83 17.38
C ASP A 187 4.18 -11.03 16.51
N GLN A 188 4.20 -10.88 15.18
CA GLN A 188 4.62 -11.96 14.27
C GLN A 188 6.08 -12.38 14.54
N LEU A 189 6.99 -11.42 14.67
CA LEU A 189 8.40 -11.69 14.95
C LEU A 189 8.61 -12.31 16.34
N GLN A 190 7.86 -11.87 17.35
CA GLN A 190 7.91 -12.45 18.69
C GLN A 190 7.40 -13.90 18.68
N LYS A 191 6.27 -14.17 18.04
CA LYS A 191 5.71 -15.54 17.92
C LYS A 191 6.61 -16.47 17.12
N ALA A 192 7.21 -15.96 16.05
CA ALA A 192 8.06 -16.75 15.18
C ALA A 192 9.46 -17.00 15.77
N PHE A 193 10.08 -16.03 16.47
CA PHE A 193 11.50 -16.13 16.84
C PHE A 193 11.80 -15.83 18.31
N GLY A 194 10.79 -15.50 19.12
CA GLY A 194 10.99 -15.11 20.52
C GLY A 194 11.72 -13.77 20.69
N TRP A 195 11.75 -12.93 19.64
CA TRP A 195 12.46 -11.65 19.67
C TRP A 195 11.79 -10.63 20.57
N LYS A 196 12.60 -9.72 21.12
CA LYS A 196 12.16 -8.56 21.90
C LYS A 196 12.01 -7.37 20.97
N VAL A 197 10.81 -7.18 20.45
CA VAL A 197 10.53 -6.10 19.50
C VAL A 197 10.03 -4.86 20.23
N LYS A 198 10.73 -3.74 20.04
CA LYS A 198 10.37 -2.43 20.60
C LYS A 198 9.95 -1.50 19.48
N GLN A 199 8.88 -0.73 19.70
CA GLN A 199 8.52 0.39 18.84
C GLN A 199 9.28 1.66 19.25
N ASP A 200 9.73 2.40 18.25
CA ASP A 200 10.42 3.66 18.40
C ASP A 200 9.70 4.74 17.59
N PRO A 201 8.66 5.35 18.18
CA PRO A 201 7.82 6.31 17.48
C PRO A 201 8.54 7.65 17.26
N ALA A 202 8.39 8.21 16.07
CA ALA A 202 8.90 9.51 15.69
C ALA A 202 7.83 10.31 14.92
N GLU A 203 7.77 11.63 15.17
CA GLU A 203 6.96 12.55 14.37
C GLU A 203 7.42 12.50 12.90
N THR A 204 6.51 12.77 11.97
CA THR A 204 6.70 12.69 10.51
C THR A 204 8.04 13.23 10.04
N ALA A 205 8.41 14.47 10.41
CA ALA A 205 9.66 15.06 9.93
C ALA A 205 10.91 14.31 10.42
N ALA A 206 10.92 13.93 11.70
CA ALA A 206 12.01 13.16 12.30
C ALA A 206 12.09 11.73 11.73
N ALA A 207 10.94 11.09 11.49
CA ALA A 207 10.88 9.78 10.86
C ALA A 207 11.51 9.81 9.46
N TYR A 208 11.16 10.81 8.63
CA TYR A 208 11.77 10.95 7.30
C TYR A 208 13.28 11.21 7.36
N ASP A 209 13.76 12.06 8.28
CA ASP A 209 15.19 12.29 8.47
C ASP A 209 15.95 10.99 8.79
N ARG A 210 15.41 10.20 9.74
CA ARG A 210 15.98 8.90 10.12
C ARG A 210 15.96 7.90 8.98
N VAL A 211 14.85 7.77 8.26
CA VAL A 211 14.75 6.87 7.11
C VAL A 211 15.74 7.24 6.01
N ASN A 212 15.91 8.53 5.71
CA ASN A 212 16.88 9.01 4.72
C ASN A 212 18.33 8.73 5.14
N LYS A 213 18.63 8.79 6.44
CA LYS A 213 19.95 8.44 7.01
C LYS A 213 20.14 6.95 7.27
N ARG A 214 19.15 6.11 6.96
CA ARG A 214 19.13 4.67 7.29
C ARG A 214 19.29 4.39 8.79
N ASP A 215 18.75 5.28 9.62
CA ASP A 215 18.78 5.15 11.08
C ASP A 215 17.54 4.40 11.61
N PHE A 216 17.48 3.10 11.28
CA PHE A 216 16.48 2.16 11.76
C PHE A 216 17.04 0.73 11.72
N ASP A 217 16.38 -0.24 12.35
CA ASP A 217 16.62 -1.67 12.11
C ASP A 217 15.64 -2.18 11.05
N LEU A 218 14.35 -2.10 11.39
CA LEU A 218 13.23 -2.41 10.52
C LEU A 218 12.25 -1.22 10.47
N LEU A 219 11.57 -1.09 9.33
CA LEU A 219 10.65 0.02 9.08
C LEU A 219 9.40 -0.47 8.35
N PRO A 220 8.33 -0.80 9.08
CA PRO A 220 6.99 -0.89 8.51
C PRO A 220 6.58 0.46 7.92
N TRP A 221 6.23 0.49 6.63
CA TRP A 221 5.96 1.71 5.88
C TRP A 221 4.88 1.50 4.82
N VAL A 222 4.43 2.60 4.22
CA VAL A 222 3.46 2.62 3.12
C VAL A 222 4.06 3.42 1.98
N HIS A 223 4.03 2.84 0.79
CA HIS A 223 4.40 3.51 -0.44
C HIS A 223 3.14 3.80 -1.25
N GLY A 224 2.89 5.09 -1.50
CA GLY A 224 2.04 5.50 -2.61
C GLY A 224 2.85 5.53 -3.90
N VAL A 225 2.20 5.14 -4.99
CA VAL A 225 2.71 5.07 -6.36
C VAL A 225 2.01 6.15 -7.18
N ALA A 226 2.78 6.91 -7.95
CA ALA A 226 2.25 7.99 -8.79
C ALA A 226 1.75 7.52 -10.16
N LEU A 227 2.25 6.38 -10.66
CA LEU A 227 1.88 5.81 -11.97
C LEU A 227 1.98 4.27 -11.91
N ASP A 228 0.98 3.59 -12.47
CA ASP A 228 1.04 2.13 -12.68
C ASP A 228 1.90 1.80 -13.92
N ASP A 229 3.21 2.07 -13.81
CA ASP A 229 4.19 1.74 -14.83
C ASP A 229 5.45 1.15 -14.19
N PRO A 230 6.02 0.07 -14.75
CA PRO A 230 7.23 -0.58 -14.22
C PRO A 230 8.42 0.37 -14.09
N ASP A 231 8.58 1.34 -15.00
CA ASP A 231 9.66 2.32 -14.93
C ASP A 231 9.53 3.20 -13.70
N ALA A 232 8.32 3.71 -13.43
CA ALA A 232 8.05 4.55 -12.27
C ALA A 232 8.29 3.77 -10.97
N ILE A 233 7.81 2.53 -10.89
CA ILE A 233 7.94 1.69 -9.69
C ILE A 233 9.41 1.37 -9.37
N TRP A 234 10.17 0.86 -10.34
CA TRP A 234 11.55 0.45 -10.08
C TRP A 234 12.46 1.65 -9.84
N ALA A 235 12.30 2.73 -10.62
CA ALA A 235 13.07 3.97 -10.46
C ALA A 235 12.83 4.64 -9.10
N GLU A 236 11.65 4.48 -8.51
CA GLU A 236 11.34 5.06 -7.20
C GLU A 236 11.80 4.17 -6.04
N PHE A 237 11.75 2.83 -6.19
CA PHE A 237 11.80 1.93 -5.05
C PHE A 237 12.87 0.83 -5.07
N TYR A 238 13.37 0.37 -6.22
CA TYR A 238 14.06 -0.93 -6.30
C TYR A 238 15.37 -0.93 -7.08
N ILE A 239 15.70 0.14 -7.80
CA ILE A 239 17.02 0.27 -8.44
C ILE A 239 18.03 1.00 -7.56
N LYS A 240 19.30 0.95 -7.94
CA LYS A 240 20.39 1.66 -7.28
C LYS A 240 20.18 3.17 -7.37
N GLY A 241 20.27 3.86 -6.23
CA GLY A 241 20.06 5.31 -6.15
C GLY A 241 18.61 5.75 -6.19
N ALA A 242 17.65 4.81 -6.29
CA ALA A 242 16.23 5.12 -6.20
C ALA A 242 15.90 5.79 -4.85
N PRO A 243 15.17 6.92 -4.85
CA PRO A 243 15.03 7.80 -3.68
C PRO A 243 14.34 7.12 -2.49
N ARG A 244 13.48 6.12 -2.75
CA ARG A 244 12.73 5.39 -1.72
C ARG A 244 13.12 3.91 -1.67
N ASN A 245 14.32 3.57 -2.16
CA ASN A 245 14.94 2.27 -1.91
C ASN A 245 15.66 2.26 -0.56
N TYR A 246 14.87 2.27 0.53
CA TYR A 246 15.40 2.37 1.89
C TYR A 246 16.16 1.13 2.36
N SER A 247 15.95 -0.02 1.72
CA SER A 247 16.74 -1.24 1.99
C SER A 247 18.01 -1.31 1.16
N GLU A 248 18.19 -0.43 0.18
CA GLU A 248 19.36 -0.38 -0.72
C GLU A 248 19.66 -1.71 -1.43
N LEU A 249 18.62 -2.52 -1.60
CA LEU A 249 18.69 -3.80 -2.29
C LEU A 249 18.41 -3.57 -3.76
N SER A 250 19.48 -3.66 -4.54
CA SER A 250 19.49 -3.72 -5.99
C SER A 250 20.65 -4.66 -6.37
N THR A 251 20.40 -5.56 -7.32
CA THR A 251 21.41 -6.48 -7.84
C THR A 251 21.64 -6.22 -9.32
N PRO A 252 22.81 -6.58 -9.88
CA PRO A 252 23.07 -6.44 -11.31
C PRO A 252 22.00 -7.09 -12.20
N GLU A 253 21.41 -8.21 -11.75
CA GLU A 253 20.35 -8.91 -12.47
C GLU A 253 19.04 -8.11 -12.49
N ILE A 254 18.68 -7.47 -11.37
CA ILE A 254 17.51 -6.57 -11.28
C ILE A 254 17.72 -5.37 -12.21
N GLU A 255 18.88 -4.71 -12.13
CA GLU A 255 19.21 -3.56 -12.97
C GLU A 255 19.18 -3.92 -14.47
N ALA A 256 19.74 -5.06 -14.85
CA ALA A 256 19.74 -5.53 -16.22
C ALA A 256 18.31 -5.84 -16.73
N ALA A 257 17.48 -6.50 -15.92
CA ALA A 257 16.09 -6.78 -16.28
C ALA A 257 15.26 -5.49 -16.37
N TYR A 258 15.52 -4.52 -15.48
CA TYR A 258 14.87 -3.21 -15.49
C TYR A 258 15.19 -2.44 -16.77
N LEU A 259 16.48 -2.34 -17.13
CA LEU A 259 16.90 -1.63 -18.35
C LEU A 259 16.34 -2.29 -19.61
N LYS A 260 16.31 -3.63 -19.67
CA LYS A 260 15.74 -4.36 -20.82
C LYS A 260 14.28 -4.00 -21.07
N GLN A 261 13.44 -3.97 -20.02
CA GLN A 261 12.03 -3.60 -20.21
C GLN A 261 11.86 -2.10 -20.51
N SER A 262 12.73 -1.24 -19.97
CA SER A 262 12.63 0.22 -20.08
C SER A 262 12.83 0.73 -21.52
N VAL A 263 13.70 0.05 -22.28
CA VAL A 263 14.01 0.41 -23.68
C VAL A 263 13.16 -0.32 -24.73
N GLU A 264 12.26 -1.22 -24.31
CA GLU A 264 11.39 -1.96 -25.23
C GLU A 264 10.16 -1.14 -25.59
N LEU A 265 9.98 -0.88 -26.89
CA LEU A 265 8.91 -0.03 -27.42
C LEU A 265 7.65 -0.82 -27.80
N ASP A 266 7.78 -2.13 -28.04
CA ASP A 266 6.64 -3.00 -28.28
C ASP A 266 5.98 -3.38 -26.94
N THR A 267 4.75 -2.94 -26.72
CA THR A 267 4.02 -3.15 -25.47
C THR A 267 3.87 -4.63 -25.11
N ALA A 268 3.66 -5.52 -26.08
CA ALA A 268 3.47 -6.94 -25.81
C ALA A 268 4.79 -7.59 -25.35
N LYS A 269 5.90 -7.28 -26.03
CA LYS A 269 7.24 -7.72 -25.60
C LYS A 269 7.64 -7.12 -24.26
N ARG A 270 7.37 -5.83 -24.04
CA ARG A 270 7.63 -5.16 -22.75
C ARG A 270 6.89 -5.87 -21.62
N LYS A 271 5.62 -6.27 -21.82
CA LYS A 271 4.86 -7.04 -20.82
C LYS A 271 5.56 -8.35 -20.44
N GLU A 272 6.12 -9.10 -21.39
CA GLU A 272 6.89 -10.31 -21.07
C GLU A 272 8.18 -9.99 -20.31
N LEU A 273 8.94 -8.97 -20.72
CA LEU A 273 10.15 -8.53 -20.00
C LEU A 273 9.84 -8.06 -18.57
N VAL A 274 8.69 -7.43 -18.35
CA VAL A 274 8.22 -7.00 -17.03
C VAL A 274 7.85 -8.20 -16.14
N LYS A 275 7.34 -9.29 -16.70
CA LYS A 275 7.14 -10.54 -15.93
C LYS A 275 8.49 -11.10 -15.46
N ASP A 276 9.51 -11.07 -16.32
CA ASP A 276 10.85 -11.54 -15.95
C ASP A 276 11.51 -10.63 -14.91
N LEU A 277 11.35 -9.31 -15.04
CA LEU A 277 11.78 -8.35 -14.02
C LEU A 277 11.15 -8.65 -12.65
N GLN A 278 9.85 -8.93 -12.60
CA GLN A 278 9.17 -9.31 -11.37
C GLN A 278 9.73 -10.61 -10.78
N LYS A 279 9.95 -11.65 -11.61
CA LYS A 279 10.50 -12.95 -11.17
C LYS A 279 11.91 -12.84 -10.59
N VAL A 280 12.73 -11.91 -11.09
CA VAL A 280 14.08 -11.66 -10.55
C VAL A 280 14.05 -10.76 -9.31
N SER A 281 13.17 -9.76 -9.29
CA SER A 281 13.15 -8.75 -8.22
C SER A 281 12.46 -9.22 -6.95
N LEU A 282 11.35 -9.95 -7.06
CA LEU A 282 10.55 -10.37 -5.90
C LEU A 282 11.34 -11.28 -4.93
N PRO A 283 12.09 -12.31 -5.39
CA PRO A 283 12.89 -13.15 -4.50
C PRO A 283 14.03 -12.43 -3.78
N ALA A 284 14.52 -11.31 -4.33
CA ALA A 284 15.58 -10.52 -3.69
C ALA A 284 15.11 -9.83 -2.39
N LEU A 285 13.78 -9.78 -2.19
CA LEU A 285 13.14 -9.20 -1.01
C LEU A 285 13.67 -7.79 -0.73
N GLY A 286 13.70 -6.95 -1.77
CA GLY A 286 14.03 -5.53 -1.62
C GLY A 286 13.24 -4.89 -0.47
N LYS A 287 11.99 -5.34 -0.32
CA LYS A 287 11.14 -5.11 0.84
C LYS A 287 10.24 -6.34 1.02
N THR A 288 9.80 -6.62 2.25
CA THR A 288 8.71 -7.58 2.46
C THR A 288 7.38 -6.89 2.25
N MET A 289 6.61 -7.36 1.28
CA MET A 289 5.25 -6.86 1.01
C MET A 289 4.29 -7.42 2.06
N TYR A 290 3.57 -6.56 2.78
CA TYR A 290 2.43 -7.00 3.58
C TYR A 290 1.21 -7.21 2.67
N TYR A 291 0.80 -6.15 1.98
CA TYR A 291 -0.39 -6.14 1.12
C TYR A 291 -0.48 -4.83 0.31
N TRP A 292 -1.34 -4.83 -0.71
CA TRP A 292 -1.83 -3.62 -1.39
C TRP A 292 -3.15 -3.18 -0.79
N SER A 293 -3.28 -1.89 -0.46
CA SER A 293 -4.50 -1.33 0.11
C SER A 293 -5.61 -1.27 -0.94
N MET A 294 -6.82 -1.64 -0.55
CA MET A 294 -8.03 -1.48 -1.36
C MET A 294 -8.84 -0.29 -0.84
N GLY A 295 -9.50 0.42 -1.75
CA GLY A 295 -10.48 1.44 -1.42
C GLY A 295 -11.87 1.03 -1.85
N GLN A 296 -12.87 1.34 -1.03
CA GLN A 296 -14.27 1.23 -1.40
C GLN A 296 -14.94 2.60 -1.38
N THR A 297 -15.80 2.85 -2.37
CA THR A 297 -16.51 4.13 -2.50
C THR A 297 -17.94 3.85 -2.92
N ALA A 298 -18.90 4.52 -2.28
CA ALA A 298 -20.26 4.66 -2.79
C ALA A 298 -20.42 6.06 -3.38
N ALA A 299 -21.07 6.15 -4.53
CA ALA A 299 -21.56 7.40 -5.10
C ALA A 299 -23.03 7.22 -5.49
N TYR A 300 -23.92 8.08 -5.00
CA TYR A 300 -25.33 8.06 -5.41
C TYR A 300 -25.45 8.22 -6.93
N LYS A 301 -26.40 7.52 -7.55
CA LYS A 301 -26.62 7.56 -9.00
C LYS A 301 -27.02 8.93 -9.53
N GLN A 302 -27.53 9.83 -8.68
CA GLN A 302 -27.73 11.23 -9.07
C GLN A 302 -26.40 11.93 -9.36
N VAL A 303 -25.28 11.49 -8.77
CA VAL A 303 -23.95 11.99 -9.08
C VAL A 303 -23.44 11.28 -10.33
N GLN A 304 -23.38 12.02 -11.41
CA GLN A 304 -22.90 11.55 -12.70
C GLN A 304 -21.49 12.06 -12.98
N GLY A 305 -20.77 11.37 -13.87
CA GLY A 305 -19.39 11.71 -14.23
C GLY A 305 -18.34 11.34 -13.17
N PHE A 306 -18.73 10.64 -12.09
CA PHE A 306 -17.80 10.17 -11.07
C PHE A 306 -16.93 9.02 -11.58
N VAL A 307 -15.61 9.21 -11.50
CA VAL A 307 -14.62 8.21 -11.88
C VAL A 307 -13.80 7.83 -10.66
N ALA A 308 -13.96 6.59 -10.22
CA ALA A 308 -13.19 5.99 -9.15
C ALA A 308 -11.75 5.68 -9.61
N HIS A 309 -10.83 6.64 -9.47
CA HIS A 309 -9.46 6.51 -9.97
C HIS A 309 -8.57 5.66 -9.04
N VAL A 310 -7.74 4.77 -9.58
CA VAL A 310 -6.80 3.89 -8.81
C VAL A 310 -5.68 4.66 -8.10
N LEU A 311 -5.20 5.76 -8.71
CA LEU A 311 -4.28 6.72 -8.08
C LEU A 311 -5.00 7.55 -7.00
N PRO A 312 -4.57 7.50 -5.74
CA PRO A 312 -5.11 8.36 -4.68
C PRO A 312 -4.84 9.86 -4.94
N TYR A 313 -3.87 10.19 -5.80
CA TYR A 313 -3.57 11.57 -6.18
C TYR A 313 -4.55 12.16 -7.21
N ASN A 314 -5.27 11.31 -7.95
CA ASN A 314 -6.19 11.73 -9.02
C ASN A 314 -7.65 11.36 -8.74
N ASP A 315 -7.97 10.75 -7.60
CA ASP A 315 -9.32 10.28 -7.28
C ASP A 315 -10.29 11.38 -6.80
N LYS A 316 -9.85 12.65 -6.80
CA LYS A 316 -10.63 13.83 -6.37
C LYS A 316 -10.79 14.89 -7.47
N LYS A 317 -10.90 14.47 -8.73
CA LYS A 317 -11.25 15.37 -9.84
C LYS A 317 -12.78 15.52 -9.89
N PHE A 318 -13.26 16.70 -9.51
CA PHE A 318 -14.69 17.00 -9.44
C PHE A 318 -15.19 17.90 -10.58
N ASP A 319 -14.31 18.27 -11.51
CA ASP A 319 -14.64 19.18 -12.62
C ASP A 319 -15.54 18.53 -13.69
N THR A 320 -15.63 17.20 -13.68
CA THR A 320 -16.50 16.42 -14.55
C THR A 320 -17.82 16.01 -13.91
N LEU A 321 -18.06 16.29 -12.63
CA LEU A 321 -19.27 15.85 -11.94
C LEU A 321 -20.47 16.72 -12.28
N TRP A 322 -21.65 16.11 -12.39
CA TRP A 322 -22.94 16.81 -12.41
C TRP A 322 -23.99 16.04 -11.62
N LEU A 323 -25.12 16.70 -11.32
CA LEU A 323 -26.28 16.07 -10.70
C LEU A 323 -27.37 15.85 -11.76
N ALA A 324 -27.96 14.65 -11.78
CA ALA A 324 -29.06 14.24 -12.64
C ALA A 324 -30.31 13.91 -11.83
#